data_AF-A0A7X9BI02-F1
#
_entry.id   AF-A0A7X9BI02-F1
#
_cell.length_a   1.000
_cell.length_b   1.000
_cell.length_c   1.000
_cell.angle_alpha   90.00
_cell.angle_beta   90.00
_cell.angle_gamma   90.00
#
_symmetry.space_group_name_H-M   'P 1'
#
loop_
_entity.id
_entity.type
_entity.pdbx_description
1 polymer ?
#
loop_
_entity_poly.entity_id
_entity_poly.type
_entity_poly.pdbx_seq_one_letter_code
_entity_poly.pdbx_strand_id
1 'polypeptide(L)' 'WLLHDDAVTSVLVGASKPEQLLANLKALENTEFTDRELSVIKFITMA' A
#
# COMPACT_ATOMS: atom_id res chain seq x y z
N TRP A 1 -0.10 -1.85 0.10
CA TRP A 1 -1.27 -2.33 0.87
C TRP A 1 -2.56 -1.81 0.30
N LEU A 2 -2.95 -0.53 0.39
CA LEU A 2 -4.29 -0.08 -0.11
C LEU A 2 -4.69 -0.58 -1.51
N LEU A 3 -3.75 -0.59 -2.48
CA LEU A 3 -3.97 -1.08 -3.85
C LEU A 3 -4.05 -2.62 -4.01
N HIS A 4 -3.91 -3.40 -2.93
CA HIS A 4 -4.10 -4.86 -2.96
C HIS A 4 -5.58 -5.25 -3.05
N ASP A 5 -6.47 -4.32 -2.65
CA ASP A 5 -7.91 -4.54 -2.62
C ASP A 5 -8.49 -4.13 -3.97
N ASP A 6 -9.09 -5.07 -4.67
CA ASP A 6 -9.72 -4.86 -5.99
C ASP A 6 -10.82 -3.79 -5.97
N ALA A 7 -11.40 -3.48 -4.80
CA ALA A 7 -12.37 -2.40 -4.66
C ALA A 7 -11.73 -1.00 -4.73
N VAL A 8 -10.41 -0.88 -4.55
CA VAL A 8 -9.68 0.40 -4.52
C VAL A 8 -9.06 0.68 -5.88
N THR A 9 -9.66 1.61 -6.63
CA THR A 9 -9.17 1.98 -7.97
C THR A 9 -7.90 2.86 -7.96
N SER A 10 -7.71 3.68 -6.93
CA SER A 10 -6.58 4.61 -6.85
C SER A 10 -6.29 5.06 -5.43
N VAL A 11 -5.06 5.51 -5.19
CA VAL A 11 -4.62 6.12 -3.94
C VAL A 11 -4.10 7.53 -4.23
N LEU A 12 -4.70 8.53 -3.58
CA LEU A 12 -4.26 9.92 -3.67
C LEU A 12 -3.11 10.16 -2.68
N VAL A 13 -1.95 10.59 -3.18
CA VAL A 13 -0.77 10.86 -2.37
C VAL A 13 -0.38 12.33 -2.41
N GLY A 14 0.08 12.85 -1.28
CA GLY A 14 0.76 14.15 -1.20
C GLY A 14 2.28 13.97 -1.15
N ALA A 15 3.01 14.94 -1.69
CA ALA A 15 4.47 14.99 -1.61
C ALA A 15 4.94 16.43 -1.39
N SER A 16 5.91 16.62 -0.51
CA SER A 16 6.59 17.90 -0.26
C SER A 16 7.89 18.05 -1.06
N LYS A 17 8.40 16.95 -1.64
CA LYS A 17 9.58 16.95 -2.52
C LYS A 17 9.41 15.94 -3.67
N PRO A 18 9.98 16.19 -4.87
CA PRO A 18 9.82 15.30 -6.02
C PRO A 18 10.27 13.85 -5.80
N GLU A 19 11.31 13.62 -4.98
CA GLU A 19 11.86 12.27 -4.76
C GLU A 19 10.85 11.35 -4.05
N GLN A 20 9.92 11.92 -3.28
CA GLN A 20 8.86 11.15 -2.62
C GLN A 20 7.89 10.55 -3.63
N LEU A 21 7.64 11.23 -4.76
CA LEU A 21 6.80 10.69 -5.83
C LEU A 21 7.47 9.45 -6.45
N LEU A 22 8.76 9.52 -6.73
CA LEU A 22 9.54 8.38 -7.24
C LEU A 22 9.52 7.20 -6.25
N ALA A 23 9.62 7.48 -4.95
CA ALA A 23 9.51 6.45 -3.92
C ALA A 23 8.09 5.84 -3.87
N ASN A 24 7.03 6.66 -3.94
CA ASN A 24 5.65 6.19 -3.93
C ASN A 24 5.32 5.32 -5.15
N LEU A 25 5.86 5.64 -6.33
CA LEU A 25 5.66 4.84 -7.55
C LEU A 25 6.16 3.40 -7.41
N LYS A 26 7.19 3.16 -6.60
CA LYS A 26 7.71 1.80 -6.34
C LYS A 26 6.67 0.89 -5.67
N ALA A 27 5.64 1.45 -5.01
CA ALA A 27 4.57 0.64 -4.44
C ALA A 27 3.80 -0.17 -5.49
N LEU A 28 3.85 0.25 -6.77
CA LEU A 28 3.22 -0.48 -7.87
C LEU A 28 4.00 -1.74 -8.27
N GLU A 29 5.28 -1.85 -7.88
CA GLU A 29 6.11 -3.03 -8.17
C GLU A 29 5.69 -4.26 -7.35
N ASN A 30 4.98 -4.06 -6.23
CA ASN A 30 4.43 -5.14 -5.43
C ASN A 30 3.15 -4.71 -4.70
N THR A 31 2.01 -5.09 -5.27
CA THR A 31 0.68 -4.85 -4.70
C THR A 31 0.01 -6.13 -4.19
N GLU A 32 0.64 -7.29 -4.38
CA GLU A 32 0.13 -8.57 -3.92
C GLU A 32 0.46 -8.79 -2.44
N PHE A 33 -0.47 -9.40 -1.72
CA PHE A 33 -0.29 -9.82 -0.34
C PHE A 33 -0.83 -11.23 -0.18
N THR A 34 -0.10 -12.06 0.56
CA THR A 34 -0.59 -13.37 0.98
C THR A 34 -1.59 -13.24 2.12
N ASP A 35 -2.48 -14.23 2.28
CA ASP A 35 -3.42 -14.29 3.40
C ASP A 35 -2.74 -14.17 4.77
N ARG A 36 -1.53 -14.73 4.88
CA ARG A 36 -0.71 -14.64 6.10
C ARG A 36 -0.30 -13.20 6.39
N GLU A 37 0.19 -12.47 5.40
CA GLU A 37 0.59 -11.07 5.56
C GLU A 37 -0.60 -10.20 5.94
N LEU A 38 -1.75 -10.40 5.29
CA LEU A 38 -2.98 -9.69 5.61
C LEU A 38 -3.46 -9.98 7.05
N SER A 39 -3.40 -11.24 7.48
CA SER A 39 -3.74 -11.62 8.85
C SER A 39 -2.81 -10.94 9.87
N VAL A 40 -1.52 -10.82 9.58
CA VAL A 40 -0.55 -10.15 10.46
C VAL A 40 -0.81 -8.65 10.53
N ILE A 41 -1.05 -7.99 9.39
CA ILE A 41 -1.39 -6.55 9.34
C ILE A 41 -2.65 -6.31 10.17
N LYS A 42 -3.69 -7.13 10.01
CA LYS A 42 -4.94 -7.03 10.78
C LYS A 42 -4.70 -7.20 12.28
N PHE A 43 -3.90 -8.19 12.67
CA PHE A 43 -3.56 -8.42 14.07
C PHE A 43 -2.81 -7.22 14.70
N ILE A 44 -1.84 -6.64 13.99
CA ILE A 44 -1.02 -5.53 14.51
C ILE A 44 -1.81 -4.22 14.59
N THR A 45 -2.66 -3.94 13.59
CA THR A 45 -3.37 -2.64 13.48
C THR A 45 -4.66 -2.57 14.28
N MET A 46 -5.23 -3.72 14.68
CA MET A 46 -6.49 -3.81 15.42
C MET A 46 -6.33 -4.35 16.85
N ALA A 47 -5.09 -4.53 17.33
CA ALA A 47 -4.78 -4.74 18.75
C ALA A 47 -4.74 -3.41 19.50
#